data_AF-A0A356WFB7-F1
#
_entry.id   AF-A0A356WFB7-F1
#
_cell.length_a   1.000
_cell.length_b   1.000
_cell.length_c   1.000
_cell.angle_alpha   90.00
_cell.angle_beta   90.00
_cell.angle_gamma   90.00
#
_symmetry.space_group_name_H-M   'P 1'
#
loop_
_entity.id
_entity.type
_entity.pdbx_description
1 polymer ?
#
loop_
_entity_poly.entity_id
_entity_poly.type
_entity_poly.pdbx_seq_one_letter_code
_entity_poly.pdbx_strand_id
1 'polypeptide(L)'
;VVSLHREENVDQPDKLQKLLDSIEAVSQKFDLPVVFSTHPRTRERLKFTSPAKTTRIRFIDPLGFFDYVKLQRSAFCVISDSGTLTEESSLLGFPAVTLRESHERPEGTDVGTLVMTGGDPQSLISAIEIASGHYQSSINPAPVADYLVADFSWRVLKIVTSYIDYVNQRVWHK
;
A
#
# COMPACT_ATOMS: atom_id res chain seq x y z
N VAL A 1 2.43 6.15 -7.81
CA VAL A 1 2.04 4.81 -8.32
C VAL A 1 0.78 4.38 -7.60
N VAL A 2 -0.13 3.70 -8.30
CA VAL A 2 -1.38 3.17 -7.73
C VAL A 2 -1.38 1.64 -7.87
N SER A 3 -1.80 0.94 -6.82
CA SER A 3 -2.11 -0.49 -6.88
C SER A 3 -3.36 -0.79 -6.06
N LEU A 4 -4.37 -1.36 -6.71
CA LEU A 4 -5.66 -1.73 -6.13
C LEU A 4 -5.99 -3.19 -6.46
N HIS A 5 -6.32 -3.98 -5.44
CA HIS A 5 -6.62 -5.41 -5.59
C HIS A 5 -7.63 -5.95 -4.57
N ARG A 6 -7.96 -5.18 -3.53
CA ARG A 6 -8.89 -5.59 -2.48
C ARG A 6 -10.33 -5.60 -3.00
N GLU A 7 -11.07 -6.65 -2.65
CA GLU A 7 -12.44 -6.90 -3.10
C GLU A 7 -13.36 -5.71 -2.78
N GLU A 8 -13.23 -5.18 -1.57
CA GLU A 8 -14.00 -4.05 -1.07
C GLU A 8 -13.81 -2.77 -1.90
N ASN A 9 -12.75 -2.67 -2.71
CA ASN A 9 -12.46 -1.52 -3.56
C ASN A 9 -12.74 -1.79 -5.04
N VAL A 10 -12.55 -3.03 -5.51
CA VAL A 10 -12.60 -3.35 -6.95
C VAL A 10 -13.89 -4.03 -7.41
N ASP A 11 -14.65 -4.68 -6.53
CA ASP A 11 -15.80 -5.50 -6.96
C ASP A 11 -17.11 -4.71 -7.11
N GLN A 12 -17.21 -3.52 -6.51
CA GLN A 12 -18.35 -2.63 -6.71
C GLN A 12 -18.01 -1.60 -7.80
N PRO A 13 -18.67 -1.63 -8.98
CA PRO A 13 -18.35 -0.73 -10.09
C PRO A 13 -18.43 0.75 -9.71
N ASP A 14 -19.43 1.15 -8.92
CA ASP A 14 -19.60 2.54 -8.49
C ASP A 14 -18.46 3.01 -7.58
N LYS A 15 -17.95 2.13 -6.71
CA LYS A 15 -16.83 2.44 -5.82
C LYS A 15 -15.52 2.52 -6.61
N LEU A 16 -15.30 1.57 -7.53
CA LEU A 16 -14.14 1.59 -8.42
C LEU A 16 -14.14 2.85 -9.29
N GLN A 17 -15.30 3.24 -9.85
CA GLN A 17 -15.44 4.46 -10.64
C GLN A 17 -15.09 5.71 -9.81
N LYS A 18 -15.61 5.82 -8.58
CA LYS A 18 -15.26 6.92 -7.67
C LYS A 18 -13.77 6.98 -7.40
N LEU A 19 -13.11 5.84 -7.17
CA LEU A 19 -11.67 5.80 -6.96
C LEU A 19 -10.89 6.22 -8.22
N LEU A 20 -11.32 5.81 -9.41
CA LEU A 20 -10.72 6.25 -10.67
C LEU A 20 -10.87 7.76 -10.86
N ASP A 21 -12.06 8.32 -10.57
CA ASP A 21 -12.32 9.76 -10.63
C ASP A 21 -11.42 10.52 -9.63
N SER A 22 -11.24 9.99 -8.41
CA SER A 22 -10.31 10.54 -7.42
C SER A 22 -8.86 10.51 -7.90
N ILE A 23 -8.41 9.39 -8.47
CA ILE A 23 -7.05 9.24 -9.02
C ILE A 23 -6.82 10.20 -10.20
N GLU A 24 -7.84 10.40 -11.04
CA GLU A 24 -7.79 11.37 -12.13
C GLU A 24 -7.66 12.81 -11.59
N ALA A 25 -8.46 13.18 -10.58
CA ALA A 25 -8.35 14.48 -9.92
C ALA A 25 -6.96 14.71 -9.30
N VAL A 26 -6.37 13.68 -8.69
CA VAL A 26 -4.98 13.72 -8.20
C VAL A 26 -3.99 13.97 -9.34
N SER A 27 -4.09 13.24 -10.45
CA SER A 27 -3.20 13.43 -11.60
C SER A 27 -3.27 14.85 -12.16
N GLN A 28 -4.47 15.44 -12.19
CA GLN A 28 -4.68 16.83 -12.62
C GLN A 28 -4.11 17.84 -11.62
N LYS A 29 -4.37 17.66 -10.33
CA LYS A 29 -3.93 18.55 -9.24
C LYS A 29 -2.41 18.68 -9.14
N PHE A 30 -1.70 17.55 -9.22
CA PHE A 30 -0.24 17.52 -9.09
C PHE A 30 0.48 17.65 -10.43
N ASP A 31 -0.24 17.64 -11.55
CA ASP A 31 0.32 17.61 -12.91
C ASP A 31 1.35 16.48 -13.13
N LEU A 32 1.08 15.31 -12.55
CA LEU A 32 1.96 14.13 -12.61
C LEU A 32 1.28 12.93 -13.27
N PRO A 33 2.04 12.06 -13.97
CA PRO A 33 1.51 10.82 -14.50
C PRO A 33 1.18 9.83 -13.38
N VAL A 34 0.13 9.05 -13.58
CA VAL A 34 -0.23 7.95 -12.68
C VAL A 34 0.11 6.63 -13.35
N VAL A 35 1.06 5.90 -12.76
CA VAL A 35 1.30 4.49 -13.10
C VAL A 35 0.39 3.65 -12.22
N PHE A 36 -0.55 2.94 -12.85
CA PHE A 36 -1.48 2.04 -12.17
C PHE A 36 -1.08 0.60 -12.49
N SER A 37 -0.52 -0.09 -11.49
CA SER A 37 -0.23 -1.52 -11.57
C SER A 37 -1.53 -2.30 -11.34
N THR A 38 -2.13 -2.83 -12.41
CA THR A 38 -3.42 -3.52 -12.32
C THR A 38 -3.21 -5.02 -12.17
N HIS A 39 -3.72 -5.59 -11.08
CA HIS A 39 -3.92 -7.03 -11.00
C HIS A 39 -4.91 -7.49 -12.10
N PRO A 40 -4.78 -8.71 -12.67
CA PRO A 40 -5.69 -9.21 -13.69
C PRO A 40 -7.18 -9.07 -13.34
N ARG A 41 -7.53 -9.33 -12.06
CA ARG A 41 -8.89 -9.10 -11.53
C ARG A 41 -9.36 -7.66 -11.72
N THR A 42 -8.56 -6.68 -11.27
CA THR A 42 -8.88 -5.26 -11.40
C THR A 42 -9.02 -4.86 -12.86
N ARG A 43 -8.16 -5.37 -13.75
CA ARG A 43 -8.24 -5.12 -15.19
C ARG A 43 -9.54 -5.62 -15.82
N GLU A 44 -10.03 -6.79 -15.40
CA GLU A 44 -11.35 -7.27 -15.84
C GLU A 44 -12.48 -6.37 -15.33
N ARG A 45 -12.40 -5.89 -14.09
CA ARG A 45 -13.40 -4.96 -13.53
C ARG A 45 -13.42 -3.61 -14.22
N LEU A 46 -12.26 -3.11 -14.68
CA LEU A 46 -12.15 -1.85 -15.42
C LEU A 46 -12.95 -1.86 -16.74
N LYS A 47 -13.26 -3.03 -17.32
CA LYS A 47 -14.13 -3.13 -18.51
C LYS A 47 -15.57 -2.69 -18.23
N PHE A 48 -15.99 -2.69 -16.97
CA PHE A 48 -17.33 -2.28 -16.53
C PHE A 48 -17.37 -0.85 -15.99
N THR A 49 -16.24 -0.14 -16.02
CA THR A 49 -16.14 1.27 -15.64
C THR A 49 -16.05 2.16 -16.88
N SER A 50 -16.34 3.45 -16.72
CA SER A 50 -16.08 4.41 -17.78
C SER A 50 -14.58 4.51 -18.04
N PRO A 51 -14.14 4.61 -19.31
CA PRO A 51 -12.72 4.82 -19.60
C PRO A 51 -12.22 6.09 -18.92
N ALA A 52 -10.96 6.06 -18.47
CA ALA A 52 -10.31 7.23 -17.90
C ALA A 52 -10.42 8.41 -18.88
N LYS A 53 -10.82 9.59 -18.40
CA LYS A 53 -10.98 10.77 -19.26
C LYS A 53 -9.64 11.42 -19.62
N THR A 54 -8.57 10.99 -18.94
CA THR A 54 -7.20 11.46 -19.11
C THR A 54 -6.28 10.38 -19.68
N THR A 55 -5.34 10.80 -20.53
CA THR A 55 -4.25 9.95 -21.04
C THR A 55 -3.07 9.83 -20.06
N ARG A 56 -3.16 10.49 -18.89
CA ARG A 56 -2.09 10.50 -17.87
C ARG A 56 -2.08 9.28 -16.97
N ILE A 57 -3.17 8.49 -16.96
CA ILE A 57 -3.23 7.22 -16.23
C ILE A 57 -2.75 6.12 -17.16
N ARG A 58 -1.63 5.50 -16.79
CA ARG A 58 -1.02 4.39 -17.51
C ARG A 58 -1.27 3.10 -16.73
N PHE A 59 -2.14 2.27 -17.27
CA PHE A 59 -2.34 0.92 -16.77
C PHE A 59 -1.20 0.03 -17.27
N ILE A 60 -0.52 -0.63 -16.35
CA ILE A 60 0.58 -1.56 -16.66
C ILE A 60 0.28 -2.96 -16.11
N ASP A 61 0.96 -3.96 -16.66
CA ASP A 61 0.95 -5.31 -16.12
C ASP A 61 1.63 -5.35 -14.75
N PRO A 62 1.29 -6.33 -13.89
CA PRO A 62 1.98 -6.54 -12.63
C PRO A 62 3.49 -6.69 -12.86
N LEU A 63 4.26 -5.94 -12.06
CA LEU A 63 5.72 -5.95 -12.12
C LEU A 63 6.32 -7.06 -11.25
N GLY A 64 7.54 -7.50 -11.59
CA GLY A 64 8.34 -8.31 -10.69
C GLY A 64 8.69 -7.54 -9.40
N PHE A 65 9.04 -8.27 -8.34
CA PHE A 65 9.30 -7.69 -7.02
C PHE A 65 10.28 -6.51 -7.05
N PHE A 66 11.46 -6.69 -7.66
CA PHE A 66 12.49 -5.65 -7.69
C PHE A 66 12.06 -4.40 -8.48
N ASP A 67 11.38 -4.60 -9.60
CA ASP A 67 10.88 -3.51 -10.44
C ASP A 67 9.79 -2.72 -9.71
N TYR A 68 8.90 -3.41 -9.00
CA TYR A 68 7.85 -2.77 -8.21
C TYR A 68 8.42 -1.99 -7.03
N VAL A 69 9.39 -2.56 -6.29
CA VAL A 69 10.10 -1.87 -5.21
C VAL A 69 10.80 -0.61 -5.74
N LYS A 70 11.46 -0.70 -6.89
CA LYS A 70 12.10 0.46 -7.53
C LYS A 70 11.07 1.52 -7.92
N LEU A 71 9.92 1.11 -8.45
CA LEU A 71 8.82 2.01 -8.80
C LEU A 71 8.26 2.71 -7.57
N GLN A 72 8.02 2.00 -6.45
CA GLN A 72 7.55 2.57 -5.20
C GLN A 72 8.52 3.62 -4.65
N ARG A 73 9.81 3.28 -4.54
CA ARG A 73 10.85 4.18 -4.02
C ARG A 73 11.11 5.42 -4.89
N SER A 74 10.71 5.36 -6.17
CA SER A 74 10.90 6.48 -7.12
C SER A 74 9.61 7.27 -7.33
N ALA A 75 8.48 6.85 -6.73
CA ALA A 75 7.21 7.52 -6.89
C ALA A 75 7.14 8.78 -6.02
N PHE A 76 6.47 9.81 -6.53
CA PHE A 76 6.10 10.99 -5.74
C PHE A 76 5.26 10.61 -4.50
N CYS A 77 4.31 9.69 -4.70
CA CYS A 77 3.55 9.04 -3.66
C CYS A 77 3.08 7.67 -4.13
N VAL A 78 3.02 6.71 -3.22
CA VAL A 78 2.41 5.39 -3.42
C VAL A 78 0.99 5.42 -2.86
N ILE A 79 0.01 4.99 -3.66
CA ILE A 79 -1.39 4.89 -3.25
C ILE A 79 -1.77 3.41 -3.39
N SER A 80 -2.11 2.73 -2.30
CA SER A 80 -2.46 1.31 -2.39
C SER A 80 -3.42 0.84 -1.30
N ASP A 81 -4.10 -0.27 -1.56
CA ASP A 81 -4.90 -1.02 -0.59
C ASP A 81 -4.16 -2.27 -0.06
N SER A 82 -2.87 -2.41 -0.35
CA SER A 82 -2.04 -3.52 0.13
C SER A 82 -1.91 -3.51 1.66
N GLY A 83 -2.02 -4.72 2.24
CA GLY A 83 -1.72 -4.92 3.67
C GLY A 83 -0.25 -4.72 4.00
N THR A 84 0.65 -4.91 3.02
CA THR A 84 2.10 -4.74 3.20
C THR A 84 2.56 -3.30 3.00
N LEU A 85 1.69 -2.39 2.53
CA LEU A 85 2.09 -1.01 2.21
C LEU A 85 2.73 -0.30 3.40
N THR A 86 2.18 -0.49 4.60
CA THR A 86 2.71 0.10 5.83
C THR A 86 4.14 -0.38 6.11
N GLU A 87 4.39 -1.69 6.03
CA GLU A 87 5.71 -2.27 6.25
C GLU A 87 6.70 -1.81 5.17
N GLU A 88 6.28 -1.83 3.90
CA GLU A 88 7.11 -1.41 2.76
C GLU A 88 7.49 0.07 2.83
N SER A 89 6.53 0.97 3.10
CA SER A 89 6.77 2.41 3.21
C SER A 89 7.69 2.73 4.40
N SER A 90 7.44 2.09 5.54
CA SER A 90 8.27 2.22 6.75
C SER A 90 9.72 1.77 6.51
N LEU A 91 9.93 0.60 5.89
CA LEU A 91 11.26 0.05 5.66
C LEU A 91 12.03 0.75 4.54
N LEU A 92 11.35 1.15 3.47
CA LEU A 92 11.99 1.66 2.25
C LEU A 92 12.01 3.19 2.15
N GLY A 93 11.28 3.88 3.04
CA GLY A 93 11.25 5.33 3.17
C GLY A 93 10.66 6.03 1.95
N PHE A 94 9.39 5.76 1.64
CA PHE A 94 8.66 6.48 0.59
C PHE A 94 7.28 6.98 1.07
N PRO A 95 6.78 8.11 0.52
CA PRO A 95 5.45 8.62 0.85
C PRO A 95 4.35 7.65 0.43
N ALA A 96 3.42 7.35 1.35
CA ALA A 96 2.36 6.39 1.13
C ALA A 96 1.00 6.89 1.63
N VAL A 97 -0.04 6.52 0.88
CA VAL A 97 -1.44 6.70 1.23
C VAL A 97 -2.16 5.36 1.07
N THR A 98 -2.88 4.92 2.10
CA THR A 98 -3.71 3.72 2.03
C THR A 98 -5.17 4.07 1.73
N LEU A 99 -5.76 3.38 0.77
CA LEU A 99 -7.18 3.52 0.38
C LEU A 99 -8.10 2.57 1.19
N ARG A 100 -7.71 2.31 2.43
CA ARG A 100 -8.44 1.44 3.35
C ARG A 100 -9.20 2.31 4.35
N GLU A 101 -10.34 1.80 4.82
CA GLU A 101 -11.10 2.45 5.91
C GLU A 101 -10.63 1.96 7.29
N SER A 102 -9.90 0.85 7.34
CA SER A 102 -9.26 0.28 8.53
C SER A 102 -8.04 -0.56 8.13
N HIS A 103 -7.07 -0.71 9.05
CA HIS A 103 -5.90 -1.55 8.83
C HIS A 103 -5.37 -2.21 10.11
N GLU A 104 -4.71 -3.34 9.92
CA GLU A 104 -4.14 -4.25 10.94
C GLU A 104 -2.70 -3.92 11.36
N ARG A 105 -2.28 -2.67 11.19
CA ARG A 105 -0.88 -2.22 11.43
C ARG A 105 -0.84 -0.99 12.35
N PRO A 106 -1.41 -1.04 13.58
CA PRO A 106 -1.47 0.11 14.49
C PRO A 106 -0.10 0.73 14.74
N GLU A 107 0.96 -0.08 14.79
CA GLU A 107 2.34 0.36 14.98
C GLU A 107 2.82 1.33 13.87
N GLY A 108 2.26 1.22 12.65
CA GLY A 108 2.54 2.17 11.58
C GLY A 108 1.82 3.51 11.77
N THR A 109 0.64 3.50 12.41
CA THR A 109 -0.11 4.70 12.79
C THR A 109 0.57 5.44 13.93
N ASP A 110 1.09 4.70 14.92
CA ASP A 110 1.79 5.25 16.09
C ASP A 110 2.98 6.14 15.68
N VAL A 111 3.67 5.79 14.59
CA VAL A 111 4.81 6.57 14.06
C VAL A 111 4.47 7.42 12.83
N GLY A 112 3.21 7.42 12.37
CA GLY A 112 2.77 8.22 11.23
C GLY A 112 3.39 7.81 9.89
N THR A 113 3.55 6.50 9.65
CA THR A 113 4.19 5.94 8.44
C THR A 113 3.51 6.36 7.15
N LEU A 114 2.17 6.38 7.14
CA LEU A 114 1.34 6.68 5.98
C LEU A 114 0.06 7.41 6.40
N VAL A 115 -0.65 7.97 5.42
CA VAL A 115 -1.97 8.56 5.63
C VAL A 115 -3.05 7.59 5.16
N MET A 116 -4.10 7.39 5.96
CA MET A 116 -5.26 6.56 5.59
C MET A 116 -6.42 7.43 5.14
N THR A 117 -7.07 7.05 4.04
CA THR A 117 -8.28 7.71 3.54
C THR A 117 -9.24 6.72 2.87
N GLY A 118 -10.54 7.01 2.94
CA GLY A 118 -11.59 6.29 2.21
C GLY A 118 -11.61 6.54 0.69
N GLY A 119 -10.76 7.45 0.19
CA GLY A 119 -10.51 7.60 -1.25
C GLY A 119 -11.42 8.57 -1.99
N ASP A 120 -12.15 9.46 -1.30
CA ASP A 120 -12.78 10.61 -1.96
C ASP A 120 -11.70 11.58 -2.51
N PRO A 121 -12.01 12.36 -3.56
CA PRO A 121 -10.98 13.13 -4.26
C PRO A 121 -10.26 14.15 -3.38
N GLN A 122 -11.00 14.86 -2.52
CA GLN A 122 -10.44 15.93 -1.70
C GLN A 122 -9.57 15.37 -0.57
N SER A 123 -10.05 14.33 0.11
CA SER A 123 -9.26 13.68 1.16
C SER A 123 -8.02 12.99 0.59
N LEU A 124 -8.10 12.38 -0.60
CA LEU A 124 -6.96 11.75 -1.24
C LEU A 124 -5.89 12.77 -1.62
N ILE A 125 -6.29 13.93 -2.19
CA ILE A 125 -5.36 15.02 -2.48
C ILE A 125 -4.69 15.51 -1.19
N SER A 126 -5.47 15.80 -0.15
CA SER A 126 -4.94 16.25 1.15
C SER A 126 -3.98 15.22 1.77
N ALA A 127 -4.34 13.94 1.72
CA ALA A 127 -3.50 12.84 2.20
C ALA A 127 -2.16 12.77 1.48
N ILE A 128 -2.16 12.97 0.15
CA ILE A 128 -0.93 12.99 -0.65
C ILE A 128 -0.09 14.23 -0.32
N GLU A 129 -0.69 15.40 -0.15
CA GLU A 129 0.02 16.63 0.27
C GLU A 129 0.69 16.43 1.63
N ILE A 130 0.00 15.83 2.61
CA ILE A 130 0.56 15.51 3.93
C ILE A 130 1.69 14.48 3.81
N ALA A 131 1.44 13.34 3.16
CA ALA A 131 2.40 12.26 3.07
C ALA A 131 3.67 12.69 2.32
N SER A 132 3.54 13.33 1.16
CA SER A 132 4.69 13.82 0.38
C SER A 132 5.38 15.00 1.07
N GLY A 133 4.63 15.90 1.70
CA GLY A 133 5.16 17.04 2.43
C GLY A 133 6.05 16.64 3.61
N HIS A 134 5.73 15.55 4.32
CA HIS A 134 6.57 15.03 5.40
C HIS A 134 7.98 14.66 4.88
N TYR A 135 8.06 13.95 3.75
CA TYR A 135 9.33 13.56 3.12
C TYR A 135 10.07 14.71 2.41
N GLN A 136 9.39 15.80 2.10
CA GLN A 136 10.01 17.03 1.57
C GLN A 136 10.51 17.96 2.68
N SER A 137 10.09 17.72 3.92
CA SER A 137 10.55 18.47 5.08
C SER A 137 11.97 18.06 5.48
N SER A 138 12.57 18.78 6.43
CA SER A 138 13.86 18.40 7.02
C SER A 138 13.77 17.23 8.02
N ILE A 139 12.56 16.74 8.30
CA ILE A 139 12.29 15.69 9.28
C ILE A 139 11.67 14.51 8.53
N ASN A 140 12.43 13.43 8.40
CA ASN A 140 11.91 12.20 7.80
C ASN A 140 11.19 11.35 8.85
N PRO A 141 10.13 10.62 8.46
CA PRO A 141 9.49 9.65 9.34
C PRO A 141 10.51 8.56 9.75
N ALA A 142 10.51 8.23 11.04
CA ALA A 142 11.29 7.11 11.53
C ALA A 142 10.64 5.78 11.10
N PRO A 143 11.43 4.76 10.74
CA PRO A 143 10.88 3.44 10.53
C PRO A 143 10.29 2.90 11.83
N VAL A 144 9.24 2.09 11.71
CA VAL A 144 8.70 1.30 12.83
C VAL A 144 9.81 0.37 13.33
N ALA A 145 10.21 0.53 14.59
CA ALA A 145 11.33 -0.19 15.18
C ALA A 145 11.13 -1.72 15.12
N ASP A 146 9.91 -2.19 15.33
CA ASP A 146 9.58 -3.62 15.33
C ASP A 146 9.69 -4.28 13.95
N TYR A 147 9.74 -3.50 12.87
CA TYR A 147 9.98 -4.03 11.52
C TYR A 147 11.47 -4.27 11.24
N LEU A 148 12.37 -3.69 12.05
CA LEU A 148 13.82 -3.76 11.85
C LEU A 148 14.40 -5.06 12.43
N VAL A 149 14.03 -6.20 11.83
CA VAL A 149 14.44 -7.54 12.28
C VAL A 149 15.32 -8.23 11.21
N ALA A 150 16.64 -8.21 11.41
CA ALA A 150 17.59 -8.80 10.47
C ALA A 150 17.68 -10.34 10.55
N ASP A 151 17.30 -10.93 11.69
CA ASP A 151 17.49 -12.35 11.99
C ASP A 151 16.17 -13.13 12.12
N PHE A 152 15.09 -12.64 11.50
CA PHE A 152 13.74 -13.20 11.66
C PHE A 152 13.68 -14.71 11.36
N SER A 153 14.32 -15.16 10.27
CA SER A 153 14.37 -16.57 9.90
C SER A 153 15.03 -17.45 10.98
N TRP A 154 16.08 -16.95 11.64
CA TRP A 154 16.73 -17.63 12.76
C TRP A 154 15.84 -17.69 14.00
N ARG A 155 15.09 -16.63 14.30
CA ARG A 155 14.14 -16.62 15.42
C ARG A 155 13.06 -17.67 15.22
N VAL A 156 12.47 -17.72 14.02
CA VAL A 156 11.44 -18.72 13.67
C VAL A 156 11.98 -20.13 13.81
N LEU A 157 13.18 -20.41 13.27
CA LEU A 157 13.81 -21.72 13.40
C LEU A 157 13.99 -22.12 14.87
N LYS A 158 14.58 -21.25 15.70
CA LYS A 158 14.79 -21.51 17.13
C LYS A 158 13.47 -21.76 17.87
N ILE A 159 12.44 -20.95 17.61
CA ILE A 159 11.12 -21.10 18.24
C ILE A 159 10.50 -22.44 17.84
N VAL A 160 10.41 -22.73 16.55
CA VAL A 160 9.81 -23.99 16.07
C VAL A 160 10.55 -25.18 16.68
N THR A 161 11.88 -25.24 16.58
CA THR A 161 12.67 -26.34 17.13
C THR A 161 12.52 -26.48 18.64
N SER A 162 12.40 -25.38 19.39
CA SER A 162 12.29 -25.43 20.85
C SER A 162 10.91 -25.88 21.36
N TYR A 163 9.85 -25.68 20.57
CA TYR A 163 8.47 -25.91 21.01
C TYR A 163 7.86 -27.21 20.49
N ILE A 164 8.49 -27.93 19.54
CA ILE A 164 7.95 -29.20 19.01
C ILE A 164 7.61 -30.19 20.12
N ASP A 165 8.58 -30.55 20.96
CA ASP A 165 8.38 -31.55 22.01
C ASP A 165 7.45 -31.03 23.11
N TYR A 166 7.58 -29.74 23.45
CA TYR A 166 6.69 -29.10 24.44
C TYR A 166 5.23 -29.19 24.01
N VAL A 167 4.91 -28.85 22.76
CA VAL A 167 3.55 -28.90 22.22
C VAL A 167 3.04 -30.35 22.14
N ASN A 168 3.88 -31.29 21.70
CA ASN A 168 3.52 -32.72 21.67
C ASN A 168 3.12 -33.24 23.06
N GLN A 169 3.90 -32.92 24.09
CA GLN A 169 3.63 -33.40 25.45
C GLN A 169 2.45 -32.68 26.11
N ARG A 170 2.35 -31.35 25.95
CA ARG A 170 1.44 -30.50 26.73
C ARG A 170 0.08 -30.24 26.08
N VAL A 171 0.02 -30.29 24.75
CA VAL A 171 -1.23 -30.06 24.01
C VAL A 171 -1.78 -31.38 23.49
N TRP A 172 -0.92 -32.21 22.88
CA TRP A 172 -1.37 -33.44 22.21
C TRP A 172 -1.28 -34.69 23.07
N HIS A 173 -0.60 -34.62 24.23
CA HIS A 173 -0.34 -35.76 25.11
C HIS A 173 0.26 -36.98 24.36
N LYS A 174 1.16 -36.70 23.40
CA LYS A 174 1.91 -37.68 22.62
C LYS A 174 3.28 -37.96 23.24
#